data_AF-A0A2K2RMA0-F1
#
_entry.id   AF-A0A2K2RMA0-F1
#
_cell.length_a   1.000
_cell.length_b   1.000
_cell.length_c   1.000
_cell.angle_alpha   90.00
_cell.angle_beta   90.00
_cell.angle_gamma   90.00
#
_symmetry.space_group_name_H-M   'P 1'
#
loop_
_entity.id
_entity.type
_entity.pdbx_description
1 polymer ?
#
loop_
_entity_poly.entity_id
_entity_poly.type
_entity_poly.pdbx_seq_one_letter_code
_entity_poly.pdbx_strand_id
1 'polypeptide(L)'
;MAVRSWWSSRRANAQIDRFVAAVNSGRALVADATAYEAPEAPHGVAGVLEVHDDHVHFKANSELTASDGGWHTSRAQITEVRDGDEPGELVIAFRAPGPFQAVVVTPVMHADKWRTLVTG
;
A
#
# COMPACT_ATOMS: atom_id res chain seq x y z
N MET A 1 11.36 3.46 -34.63
CA MET A 1 10.66 3.62 -33.34
C MET A 1 10.84 2.46 -32.34
N ALA A 2 11.56 1.37 -32.66
CA ALA A 2 11.65 0.19 -31.79
C ALA A 2 12.53 0.35 -30.53
N VAL A 3 13.61 1.15 -30.59
CA VAL A 3 14.57 1.26 -29.48
C VAL A 3 14.00 1.97 -28.24
N ARG A 4 13.13 2.98 -28.44
CA ARG A 4 12.45 3.69 -27.33
C ARG A 4 11.46 2.79 -26.58
N SER A 5 10.70 1.96 -27.31
CA SER A 5 9.80 0.97 -26.73
C SER A 5 10.58 -0.14 -25.99
N TRP A 6 11.68 -0.61 -26.56
CA TRP A 6 12.54 -1.60 -25.91
C TRP A 6 13.22 -1.07 -24.63
N TRP A 7 13.65 0.20 -24.62
CA TRP A 7 14.18 0.86 -23.43
C TRP A 7 13.12 1.15 -22.37
N SER A 8 11.91 1.59 -22.74
CA SER A 8 10.83 1.82 -21.78
C SER A 8 10.35 0.52 -21.14
N SER A 9 10.25 -0.57 -21.90
CA SER A 9 9.94 -1.90 -21.35
C SER A 9 11.04 -2.42 -20.42
N ARG A 10 12.32 -2.23 -20.74
CA ARG A 10 13.41 -2.58 -19.82
C ARG A 10 13.49 -1.72 -18.58
N ARG A 11 13.18 -0.42 -18.68
CA ARG A 11 13.13 0.49 -17.53
C ARG A 11 11.96 0.16 -16.62
N ALA A 12 10.79 -0.19 -17.19
CA ALA A 12 9.66 -0.71 -16.44
C ALA A 12 10.01 -2.02 -15.73
N ASN A 13 10.65 -2.97 -16.43
CA ASN A 13 11.12 -4.23 -15.80
C ASN A 13 12.14 -3.98 -14.70
N ALA A 14 13.15 -3.14 -14.93
CA ALA A 14 14.13 -2.82 -13.90
C ALA A 14 13.52 -2.09 -12.70
N GLN A 15 12.45 -1.30 -12.92
CA GLN A 15 11.71 -0.65 -11.84
C GLN A 15 10.88 -1.67 -11.05
N ILE A 16 10.23 -2.62 -11.72
CA ILE A 16 9.53 -3.75 -11.10
C ILE A 16 10.51 -4.62 -10.31
N ASP A 17 11.65 -5.00 -10.89
CA ASP A 17 12.67 -5.82 -10.24
C ASP A 17 13.23 -5.12 -8.99
N ARG A 18 13.46 -3.81 -9.06
CA ARG A 18 13.88 -3.01 -7.90
C ARG A 18 12.80 -2.95 -6.83
N PHE A 19 11.54 -2.81 -7.23
CA PHE A 19 10.42 -2.80 -6.29
C PHE A 19 10.27 -4.17 -5.61
N VAL A 20 10.32 -5.27 -6.37
CA VAL A 20 10.32 -6.64 -5.85
C VAL A 20 11.49 -6.87 -4.89
N ALA A 21 12.70 -6.41 -5.22
CA ALA A 21 13.85 -6.48 -4.31
C ALA A 21 13.65 -5.63 -3.05
N ALA A 22 13.02 -4.46 -3.16
CA ALA A 22 12.67 -3.62 -2.02
C ALA A 22 11.62 -4.30 -1.11
N VAL A 23 10.61 -4.96 -1.69
CA VAL A 23 9.63 -5.74 -0.96
C VAL A 23 10.27 -6.93 -0.26
N ASN A 24 11.10 -7.72 -0.96
CA ASN A 24 11.78 -8.88 -0.40
C ASN A 24 12.77 -8.54 0.73
N SER A 25 13.35 -7.34 0.71
CA SER A 25 14.22 -6.83 1.79
C SER A 25 13.43 -6.12 2.90
N GLY A 26 12.11 -5.96 2.72
CA GLY A 26 11.23 -5.18 3.58
C GLY A 26 11.62 -3.70 3.68
N ARG A 27 12.23 -3.14 2.62
CA ARG A 27 12.39 -1.69 2.43
C ARG A 27 11.13 -1.05 1.86
N ALA A 28 10.34 -1.84 1.13
CA ALA A 28 8.97 -1.55 0.80
C ALA A 28 8.08 -2.65 1.41
N LEU A 29 6.83 -2.33 1.70
CA LEU A 29 5.81 -3.25 2.18
C LEU A 29 4.66 -3.24 1.20
N VAL A 30 4.10 -4.42 0.91
CA VAL A 30 2.93 -4.57 0.04
C VAL A 30 2.03 -5.64 0.64
N ALA A 31 0.74 -5.36 0.70
CA ALA A 31 -0.27 -6.30 1.19
C ALA A 31 -1.60 -6.07 0.47
N ASP A 32 -2.39 -7.15 0.38
CA ASP A 32 -3.80 -7.04 0.06
C ASP A 32 -4.49 -6.20 1.13
N ALA A 33 -5.42 -5.36 0.70
CA ALA A 33 -5.97 -4.31 1.52
C ALA A 33 -7.44 -4.04 1.23
N THR A 34 -8.17 -3.61 2.25
CA THR A 34 -9.52 -3.06 2.13
C THR A 34 -9.54 -1.68 2.77
N ALA A 35 -9.84 -0.64 1.98
CA ALA A 35 -9.90 0.74 2.44
C ALA A 35 -11.33 1.16 2.81
N TYR A 36 -11.48 1.90 3.90
CA TYR A 36 -12.76 2.34 4.44
C TYR A 36 -12.77 3.86 4.62
N GLU A 37 -13.82 4.51 4.11
CA GLU A 37 -14.01 5.97 4.24
C GLU A 37 -14.21 6.41 5.69
N ALA A 38 -14.79 5.52 6.51
CA ALA A 38 -14.94 5.66 7.94
C ALA A 38 -14.74 4.30 8.62
N PRO A 39 -14.29 4.23 9.89
CA PRO A 39 -14.02 2.96 10.58
C PRO A 39 -15.19 1.97 10.60
N GLU A 40 -16.43 2.45 10.51
CA GLU A 40 -17.65 1.63 10.51
C GLU A 40 -18.37 1.62 9.13
N ALA A 41 -17.67 2.03 8.07
CA ALA A 41 -18.29 2.12 6.75
C ALA A 41 -18.69 0.72 6.23
N PRO A 42 -19.95 0.53 5.77
CA PRO A 42 -20.43 -0.78 5.32
C PRO A 42 -19.82 -1.24 3.99
N HIS A 43 -19.17 -0.35 3.24
CA HIS A 43 -18.60 -0.65 1.94
C HIS A 43 -17.10 -0.36 1.95
N GLY A 44 -16.29 -1.41 2.07
CA GLY A 44 -14.85 -1.34 1.90
C GLY A 44 -14.47 -1.41 0.42
N VAL A 45 -13.41 -0.70 0.01
CA VAL A 45 -12.82 -0.77 -1.32
C VAL A 45 -11.66 -1.75 -1.29
N ALA A 46 -11.78 -2.88 -1.99
CA ALA A 46 -10.71 -3.86 -2.07
C ALA A 46 -9.59 -3.38 -3.03
N GLY A 47 -8.34 -3.64 -2.65
CA GLY A 47 -7.17 -3.16 -3.35
C GLY A 47 -5.86 -3.68 -2.77
N VAL A 48 -4.79 -2.96 -3.07
CA VAL A 48 -3.44 -3.22 -2.58
C VAL A 48 -2.93 -1.97 -1.89
N LEU A 49 -2.31 -2.15 -0.72
CA LEU A 49 -1.59 -1.08 -0.03
C LEU A 49 -0.09 -1.31 -0.17
N GLU A 50 0.60 -0.28 -0.67
CA GLU A 50 2.04 -0.23 -0.80
C GLU A 50 2.58 0.85 0.15
N VAL A 51 3.62 0.53 0.90
CA VAL A 51 4.34 1.48 1.75
C VAL A 51 5.81 1.45 1.40
N HIS A 52 6.37 2.57 0.97
CA HIS A 52 7.80 2.67 0.67
C HIS A 52 8.34 4.04 1.06
N ASP A 53 9.51 4.07 1.69
CA ASP A 53 10.08 5.29 2.28
C ASP A 53 9.05 6.01 3.19
N ASP A 54 8.66 7.23 2.84
CA ASP A 54 7.65 8.03 3.56
C ASP A 54 6.29 8.08 2.86
N HIS A 55 6.09 7.24 1.84
CA HIS A 55 4.89 7.22 1.01
C HIS A 55 4.03 5.98 1.29
N VAL A 56 2.72 6.21 1.31
CA VAL A 56 1.68 5.19 1.37
C VAL A 56 0.83 5.34 0.11
N HIS A 57 0.65 4.26 -0.64
CA HIS A 57 -0.15 4.22 -1.86
C HIS A 57 -1.17 3.09 -1.75
N PHE A 58 -2.44 3.43 -1.81
CA PHE A 58 -3.53 2.48 -1.98
C PHE A 58 -4.00 2.49 -3.43
N LYS A 59 -4.12 1.32 -4.05
CA LYS A 59 -4.73 1.17 -5.38
C LYS A 59 -5.92 0.25 -5.27
N ALA A 60 -7.10 0.70 -5.71
CA ALA A 60 -8.25 -0.18 -5.80
C ALA A 60 -7.99 -1.26 -6.87
N ASN A 61 -8.62 -2.43 -6.72
CA ASN A 61 -8.48 -3.51 -7.71
C ASN A 61 -8.86 -3.08 -9.14
N SER A 62 -9.83 -2.17 -9.27
CA SER A 62 -10.25 -1.58 -10.54
C SER A 62 -9.19 -0.67 -11.18
N GLU A 63 -8.19 -0.24 -10.41
CA GLU A 63 -7.18 0.75 -10.81
C GLU A 63 -5.78 0.13 -11.00
N LEU A 64 -5.60 -1.18 -10.73
CA LEU A 64 -4.29 -1.83 -10.79
C LEU A 64 -3.61 -1.75 -12.18
N THR A 65 -4.40 -1.62 -13.25
CA THR A 65 -3.90 -1.46 -14.62
C THR A 65 -3.66 0.00 -15.03
N ALA A 66 -4.11 0.97 -14.21
CA ALA A 66 -3.93 2.39 -14.48
C ALA A 66 -2.54 2.85 -14.04
N SER A 67 -1.87 3.65 -14.88
CA SER A 67 -0.53 4.16 -14.61
C SER A 67 -0.47 5.22 -13.52
N ASP A 68 -1.60 5.87 -13.23
CA ASP A 68 -1.78 7.03 -12.37
C ASP A 68 -2.98 6.89 -11.41
N GLY A 69 -3.46 5.65 -11.24
CA GLY A 69 -4.58 5.35 -10.34
C GLY A 69 -4.18 5.25 -8.87
N GLY A 70 -5.19 5.30 -8.01
CA GLY A 70 -5.06 5.10 -6.58
C GLY A 70 -4.85 6.38 -5.76
N TRP A 71 -5.00 6.20 -4.45
CA TRP A 71 -4.86 7.25 -3.46
C TRP A 71 -3.46 7.22 -2.83
N HIS A 72 -2.84 8.39 -2.69
CA HIS A 72 -1.52 8.53 -2.08
C HIS A 72 -1.57 9.41 -0.82
N THR A 73 -0.81 9.04 0.19
CA THR A 73 -0.58 9.86 1.38
C THR A 73 0.83 9.67 1.94
N SER A 74 1.17 10.46 2.95
CA SER A 74 2.42 10.30 3.69
C SER A 74 2.25 9.30 4.82
N ARG A 75 3.30 8.53 5.12
CA ARG A 75 3.38 7.67 6.30
C ARG A 75 3.13 8.45 7.60
N ALA A 76 3.48 9.73 7.65
CA ALA A 76 3.22 10.60 8.80
C ALA A 76 1.72 10.85 9.07
N GLN A 77 0.83 10.48 8.14
CA GLN A 77 -0.62 10.51 8.37
C GLN A 77 -1.13 9.27 9.08
N ILE A 78 -0.33 8.21 9.22
CA ILE A 78 -0.71 7.02 10.00
C ILE A 78 -0.74 7.40 11.48
N THR A 79 -1.89 7.24 12.12
CA THR A 79 -2.08 7.55 13.53
C THR A 79 -1.99 6.33 14.42
N GLU A 80 -2.35 5.16 13.90
CA GLU A 80 -2.40 3.91 14.66
C GLU A 80 -2.24 2.72 13.72
N VAL A 81 -1.60 1.66 14.23
CA VAL A 81 -1.63 0.32 13.65
C VAL A 81 -1.96 -0.65 14.78
N ARG A 82 -3.04 -1.42 14.60
CA ARG A 82 -3.51 -2.41 15.58
C ARG A 82 -3.89 -3.71 14.87
N ASP A 83 -4.00 -4.80 15.62
CA ASP A 83 -4.55 -6.04 15.05
C ASP A 83 -6.03 -5.84 14.66
N GLY A 84 -6.41 -6.48 13.55
CA GLY A 84 -7.77 -6.51 13.02
C GLY A 84 -8.65 -7.57 13.66
N ASP A 85 -9.80 -7.80 13.05
CA ASP A 85 -10.79 -8.75 13.57
C ASP A 85 -10.42 -10.20 13.20
N GLU A 86 -9.76 -10.41 12.06
CA GLU A 86 -9.28 -11.73 11.66
C GLU A 86 -7.80 -11.99 11.98
N PRO A 87 -7.39 -13.25 12.18
CA PRO A 87 -6.00 -13.60 12.44
C PRO A 87 -5.06 -13.14 11.31
N GLY A 88 -4.10 -12.28 11.67
CA GLY A 88 -3.11 -11.77 10.72
C GLY A 88 -3.52 -10.47 10.02
N GLU A 89 -4.74 -9.98 10.26
CA GLU A 89 -5.14 -8.64 9.82
C GLU A 89 -4.52 -7.55 10.68
N LEU A 90 -4.20 -6.43 10.05
CA LEU A 90 -3.84 -5.19 10.71
C LEU A 90 -4.75 -4.07 10.22
N VAL A 91 -5.25 -3.27 11.14
CA VAL A 91 -5.97 -2.03 10.84
C VAL A 91 -4.98 -0.87 10.93
N ILE A 92 -4.85 -0.12 9.84
CA ILE A 92 -4.03 1.09 9.75
C ILE A 92 -4.99 2.28 9.72
N ALA A 93 -4.94 3.12 10.75
CA ALA A 93 -5.75 4.33 10.84
C ALA A 93 -4.97 5.53 10.30
N PHE A 94 -5.67 6.42 9.60
CA PHE A 94 -5.11 7.63 8.99
C PHE A 94 -5.78 8.90 9.55
N ARG A 95 -5.01 9.98 9.62
CA ARG A 95 -5.51 11.30 9.98
C ARG A 95 -6.39 11.87 8.85
N ALA A 96 -7.53 12.49 9.21
CA ALA A 96 -8.33 13.29 8.29
C ALA A 96 -7.53 14.51 7.77
N PRO A 97 -7.73 14.98 6.51
CA PRO A 97 -8.88 14.77 5.65
C PRO A 97 -8.57 13.89 4.41
N GLY A 98 -8.05 12.68 4.59
CA GLY A 98 -7.97 11.68 3.52
C GLY A 98 -9.35 11.10 3.16
N PRO A 99 -9.52 10.54 1.94
CA PRO A 99 -10.74 9.83 1.54
C PRO A 99 -10.96 8.55 2.34
N PHE A 100 -9.89 7.96 2.89
CA PHE A 100 -9.94 6.78 3.74
C PHE A 100 -9.45 7.13 5.14
N GLN A 101 -10.19 6.69 6.15
CA GLN A 101 -9.81 6.83 7.56
C GLN A 101 -9.17 5.57 8.11
N ALA A 102 -9.46 4.42 7.51
CA ALA A 102 -8.87 3.14 7.87
C ALA A 102 -8.58 2.30 6.63
N VAL A 103 -7.47 1.55 6.67
CA VAL A 103 -7.18 0.50 5.69
C VAL A 103 -6.83 -0.76 6.48
N VAL A 104 -7.59 -1.82 6.26
CA VAL A 104 -7.30 -3.15 6.78
C VAL A 104 -6.36 -3.83 5.79
N VAL A 105 -5.27 -4.41 6.27
CA VAL A 105 -4.31 -5.16 5.46
C VAL A 105 -4.11 -6.56 6.00
N THR A 106 -3.77 -7.49 5.10
CA THR A 106 -3.40 -8.87 5.46
C THR A 106 -1.96 -9.14 5.00
N PRO A 107 -0.94 -8.82 5.82
CA PRO A 107 0.45 -8.94 5.40
C PRO A 107 0.91 -10.39 5.22
N VAL A 108 1.40 -10.71 4.02
CA VAL A 108 2.03 -12.02 3.74
C VAL A 108 3.52 -12.04 4.13
N MET A 109 4.16 -10.86 4.16
CA MET A 109 5.57 -10.69 4.48
C MET A 109 5.78 -9.53 5.46
N HIS A 110 6.85 -9.61 6.25
CA HIS A 110 7.31 -8.52 7.12
C HIS A 110 6.25 -7.97 8.07
N ALA A 111 5.40 -8.84 8.64
CA ALA A 111 4.30 -8.45 9.54
C ALA A 111 4.77 -7.68 10.78
N ASP A 112 6.02 -7.88 11.21
CA ASP A 112 6.72 -7.09 12.22
C ASP A 112 6.88 -5.63 11.77
N LYS A 113 7.33 -5.39 10.53
CA LYS A 113 7.54 -4.04 9.98
C LYS A 113 6.25 -3.27 9.82
N TRP A 114 5.16 -3.94 9.42
CA TRP A 114 3.83 -3.35 9.35
C TRP A 114 3.38 -2.79 10.70
N ARG A 115 3.59 -3.53 11.80
CA ARG A 115 3.25 -3.07 13.16
C ARG A 115 4.07 -1.87 13.62
N THR A 116 5.27 -1.68 13.07
CA THR A 116 6.16 -0.57 13.41
C THR A 116 5.93 0.71 12.59
N LEU A 117 4.89 0.78 11.74
CA LEU A 117 4.65 1.96 10.89
C LEU A 117 4.37 3.24 11.68
N VAL A 118 3.90 3.14 12.94
CA VAL A 118 3.63 4.28 13.84
C VAL A 118 4.89 4.77 14.58
N THR A 119 5.98 4.01 14.59
CA THR A 119 7.17 4.31 15.40
C THR A 119 8.21 5.23 14.71
N GLY A 120 7.77 6.21 13.93
CA GLY A 120 8.65 7.18 13.25
C GLY A 120 8.41 8.63 13.67
#